data_AF-A0A2S8XBJ0-F1
#
_entry.id   AF-A0A2S8XBJ0-F1
#
_cell.length_a   1.000
_cell.length_b   1.000
_cell.length_c   1.000
_cell.angle_alpha   90.00
_cell.angle_beta   90.00
_cell.angle_gamma   90.00
#
_symmetry.space_group_name_H-M   'P 1'
#
loop_
_entity.id
_entity.type
_entity.pdbx_description
1 polymer ?
#
loop_
_entity_poly.entity_id
_entity_poly.type
_entity_poly.pdbx_seq_one_letter_code
_entity_poly.pdbx_strand_id
1 'polypeptide(L)'
;MKKKLFMTLLSVLMVFSFAMPAFAEVSSKNFDLAQNGSSINVFSYLNVDPKGTVEFSINNITNQDWNIKVILTNGNTGNSVERLLTKASPSGKFTNLTGSDSYIIAVKNIDNSSRKGTLNFSWTGTWGGFIN
;
A
#
# COMPACT_ATOMS: atom_id res chain seq x y z
N MET A 1 31.65 37.92 -11.38
CA MET A 1 31.40 36.88 -10.35
C MET A 1 29.92 36.73 -9.96
N LYS A 2 29.12 37.82 -9.93
CA LYS A 2 27.68 37.79 -9.59
C LYS A 2 26.80 36.85 -10.45
N LYS A 3 27.09 36.73 -11.76
CA LYS A 3 26.34 35.84 -12.67
C LYS A 3 26.55 34.33 -12.42
N LYS A 4 27.72 33.94 -11.88
CA LYS A 4 28.01 32.52 -11.58
C LYS A 4 27.24 32.05 -10.34
N LEU A 5 27.16 32.90 -9.31
CA LEU A 5 26.39 32.64 -8.08
C LEU A 5 24.89 32.40 -8.35
N PHE A 6 24.30 33.13 -9.31
CA PHE A 6 22.88 32.99 -9.65
C PHE A 6 22.56 31.68 -10.37
N MET A 7 23.45 31.21 -11.27
CA MET A 7 23.27 29.91 -11.93
C MET A 7 23.45 28.73 -10.98
N THR A 8 24.37 28.79 -10.02
CA THR A 8 24.53 27.74 -9.01
C THR A 8 23.32 27.65 -8.08
N LEU A 9 22.70 28.79 -7.74
CA LEU A 9 21.49 28.82 -6.94
C LEU A 9 20.30 28.22 -7.69
N LEU A 10 20.16 28.52 -8.98
CA LEU A 10 19.09 27.98 -9.82
C LEU A 10 19.26 26.47 -10.06
N SER A 11 20.49 25.97 -10.20
CA SER A 11 20.74 24.53 -10.33
C SER A 11 20.49 23.76 -9.04
N VAL A 12 20.81 24.34 -7.87
CA VAL A 12 20.46 23.76 -6.57
C VAL A 12 18.93 23.76 -6.37
N LEU A 13 18.24 24.83 -6.76
CA LEU A 13 16.78 24.90 -6.70
C LEU A 13 16.12 23.82 -7.58
N MET A 14 16.63 23.59 -8.79
CA MET A 14 16.11 22.52 -9.67
C MET A 14 16.32 21.12 -9.09
N VAL A 15 17.44 20.85 -8.40
CA VAL A 15 17.68 19.56 -7.73
C VAL A 15 16.65 19.29 -6.62
N PHE A 16 16.14 20.35 -5.96
CA PHE A 16 15.02 20.23 -5.02
C PHE A 16 13.65 20.09 -5.70
N SER A 17 13.48 20.61 -6.93
CA SER A 17 12.23 20.48 -7.70
C SER A 17 12.00 19.09 -8.29
N PHE A 18 13.05 18.32 -8.56
CA PHE A 18 12.95 17.00 -9.21
C PHE A 18 12.91 15.81 -8.25
N ALA A 19 12.90 16.06 -6.95
CA ALA A 19 12.80 15.03 -5.93
C ALA A 19 11.84 15.47 -4.82
N MET A 20 10.61 15.88 -5.17
CA MET A 20 9.53 15.76 -4.20
C MET A 20 9.38 14.26 -3.93
N PRO A 21 9.67 13.77 -2.71
CA PRO A 21 9.30 12.42 -2.36
C PRO A 21 7.79 12.35 -2.57
N ALA A 22 7.32 11.45 -3.44
CA ALA A 22 5.93 11.06 -3.38
C ALA A 22 5.72 10.54 -1.96
N PHE A 23 5.11 11.36 -1.10
CA PHE A 23 4.88 10.99 0.29
C PHE A 23 3.98 9.75 0.23
N ALA A 24 4.49 8.61 0.68
CA ALA A 24 3.68 7.43 0.78
C ALA A 24 2.59 7.70 1.83
N GLU A 25 1.33 7.62 1.42
CA GLU A 25 0.20 7.63 2.35
C GLU A 25 0.29 6.39 3.22
N VAL A 26 -0.17 6.45 4.48
CA VAL A 26 -0.11 5.33 5.42
C VAL A 26 -1.45 5.14 6.11
N SER A 27 -1.82 3.88 6.36
CA SER A 27 -3.04 3.53 7.08
C SER A 27 -2.91 2.16 7.73
N SER A 28 -3.82 1.84 8.64
CA SER A 28 -3.87 0.54 9.29
C SER A 28 -5.29 0.12 9.64
N LYS A 29 -5.52 -1.20 9.69
CA LYS A 29 -6.81 -1.77 10.04
C LYS A 29 -6.65 -3.10 10.76
N ASN A 30 -7.37 -3.25 11.86
CA ASN A 30 -7.51 -4.54 12.53
C ASN A 30 -8.44 -5.45 11.74
N PHE A 31 -8.11 -6.74 11.70
CA PHE A 31 -8.96 -7.78 11.13
C PHE A 31 -9.16 -8.91 12.14
N ASP A 32 -10.32 -9.53 12.05
CA ASP A 32 -10.65 -10.78 12.70
C ASP A 32 -11.30 -11.68 11.64
N LEU A 33 -10.60 -12.73 11.27
CA LEU A 33 -10.95 -13.63 10.19
C LEU A 33 -11.23 -15.01 10.79
N ALA A 34 -12.37 -15.57 10.37
CA ALA A 34 -12.71 -16.96 10.63
C ALA A 34 -11.71 -17.92 9.94
N GLN A 35 -12.02 -19.21 9.87
CA GLN A 35 -11.18 -20.19 9.18
C GLN A 35 -11.05 -19.95 7.66
N ASN A 36 -10.40 -20.89 7.00
CA ASN A 36 -10.02 -20.89 5.59
C ASN A 36 -11.15 -20.37 4.69
N GLY A 37 -10.79 -19.41 3.84
CA GLY A 37 -11.71 -18.80 2.88
C GLY A 37 -12.29 -17.47 3.36
N SER A 38 -12.28 -17.19 4.67
CA SER A 38 -12.78 -15.92 5.20
C SER A 38 -11.92 -14.74 4.74
N SER A 39 -12.58 -13.63 4.42
CA SER A 39 -11.91 -12.42 3.94
C SER A 39 -12.64 -11.17 4.37
N ILE A 40 -11.90 -10.06 4.50
CA ILE A 40 -12.45 -8.73 4.76
C ILE A 40 -11.73 -7.70 3.89
N ASN A 41 -12.48 -6.74 3.35
CA ASN A 41 -11.93 -5.54 2.75
C ASN A 41 -11.50 -4.60 3.87
N VAL A 42 -10.21 -4.26 3.92
CA VAL A 42 -9.65 -3.42 4.99
C VAL A 42 -9.64 -1.94 4.61
N PHE A 43 -9.61 -1.65 3.32
CA PHE A 43 -9.73 -0.31 2.77
C PHE A 43 -10.27 -0.37 1.34
N SER A 44 -10.99 0.67 0.94
CA SER A 44 -11.52 0.84 -0.42
C SER A 44 -11.15 2.23 -0.90
N TYR A 45 -10.96 2.37 -2.21
CA TYR A 45 -10.61 3.65 -2.86
C TYR A 45 -9.21 4.16 -2.52
N LEU A 46 -8.20 3.28 -2.55
CA LEU A 46 -6.81 3.77 -2.58
C LEU A 46 -6.55 4.40 -3.94
N ASN A 47 -6.24 5.69 -3.94
CA ASN A 47 -5.74 6.38 -5.13
C ASN A 47 -4.25 6.09 -5.30
N VAL A 48 -3.91 5.29 -6.30
CA VAL A 48 -2.54 4.87 -6.60
C VAL A 48 -2.11 5.49 -7.91
N ASP A 49 -0.95 6.15 -7.91
CA ASP A 49 -0.38 6.76 -9.10
C ASP A 49 0.05 5.70 -10.14
N PRO A 50 0.14 6.04 -11.44
CA PRO A 50 0.72 5.15 -12.45
C PRO A 50 2.15 4.73 -12.09
N LYS A 51 2.44 3.43 -12.22
CA LYS A 51 3.68 2.79 -11.75
C LYS A 51 3.86 2.86 -10.23
N GLY A 52 2.79 3.15 -9.50
CA GLY A 52 2.78 3.26 -8.06
C GLY A 52 3.06 1.95 -7.35
N THR A 53 3.23 2.07 -6.04
CA THR A 53 3.53 0.96 -5.14
C THR A 53 2.55 0.98 -3.97
N VAL A 54 2.13 -0.21 -3.54
CA VAL A 54 1.42 -0.44 -2.28
C VAL A 54 2.29 -1.36 -1.44
N GLU A 55 2.79 -0.89 -0.31
CA GLU A 55 3.55 -1.68 0.65
C GLU A 55 2.66 -2.04 1.85
N PHE A 56 2.89 -3.19 2.47
CA PHE A 56 2.04 -3.64 3.56
C PHE A 56 2.78 -4.59 4.49
N SER A 57 2.29 -4.68 5.72
CA SER A 57 2.77 -5.59 6.75
C SER A 57 1.66 -6.02 7.68
N ILE A 58 1.78 -7.22 8.22
CA ILE A 58 0.86 -7.76 9.24
C ILE A 58 1.58 -7.83 10.57
N ASN A 59 0.96 -7.25 11.58
CA ASN A 59 1.42 -7.27 12.96
C ASN A 59 0.36 -7.89 13.88
N ASN A 60 0.74 -8.16 15.13
CA ASN A 60 -0.14 -8.57 16.22
C ASN A 60 -0.91 -9.89 16.01
N ILE A 61 -0.40 -10.81 15.19
CA ILE A 61 -0.85 -12.21 15.20
C ILE A 61 -0.04 -12.95 16.28
N THR A 62 -0.72 -13.46 17.31
CA THR A 62 -0.08 -14.13 18.45
C THR A 62 0.38 -15.56 18.15
N ASN A 63 -0.17 -16.19 17.11
CA ASN A 63 0.10 -17.59 16.79
C ASN A 63 1.47 -17.76 16.10
N GLN A 64 2.15 -18.89 16.34
CA GLN A 64 3.50 -19.09 15.82
C GLN A 64 3.54 -19.38 14.32
N ASP A 65 2.48 -19.97 13.77
CA ASP A 65 2.33 -20.19 12.35
C ASP A 65 1.03 -19.56 11.88
N TRP A 66 1.10 -18.81 10.78
CA TRP A 66 -0.06 -18.21 10.15
C TRP A 66 0.21 -17.95 8.66
N ASN A 67 -0.86 -18.02 7.87
CA ASN A 67 -0.86 -17.76 6.44
C ASN A 67 -2.01 -16.80 6.12
N ILE A 68 -1.67 -15.56 5.80
CA ILE A 68 -2.64 -14.53 5.39
C ILE A 68 -2.31 -14.07 3.99
N LYS A 69 -3.31 -14.08 3.12
CA LYS A 69 -3.19 -13.54 1.78
C LYS A 69 -3.68 -12.09 1.79
N VAL A 70 -2.84 -11.17 1.32
CA VAL A 70 -3.22 -9.80 1.02
C VAL A 70 -3.54 -9.72 -0.46
N ILE A 71 -4.71 -9.17 -0.78
CA ILE A 71 -5.22 -9.05 -2.14
C ILE A 71 -5.43 -7.57 -2.42
N LEU A 72 -4.93 -7.11 -3.57
CA LEU A 72 -5.12 -5.77 -4.08
C LEU A 72 -5.89 -5.86 -5.40
N THR A 73 -7.10 -5.30 -5.44
CA THR A 73 -7.96 -5.32 -6.61
C THR A 73 -8.11 -3.91 -7.15
N ASN A 74 -7.83 -3.71 -8.44
CA ASN A 74 -8.09 -2.45 -9.12
C ASN A 74 -9.61 -2.34 -9.36
N GLY A 75 -10.28 -1.40 -8.69
CA GLY A 75 -11.74 -1.27 -8.78
C GLY A 75 -12.26 -0.91 -10.17
N ASN A 76 -11.44 -0.26 -11.01
CA ASN A 76 -11.84 0.16 -12.36
C ASN A 76 -11.79 -1.02 -13.36
N THR A 77 -10.88 -1.96 -13.18
CA THR A 77 -10.67 -3.09 -14.12
C THR A 77 -11.11 -4.44 -13.56
N GLY A 78 -11.29 -4.56 -12.24
CA GLY A 78 -11.54 -5.82 -11.55
C GLY A 78 -10.30 -6.72 -11.43
N ASN A 79 -9.15 -6.32 -11.98
CA ASN A 79 -7.93 -7.12 -11.92
C ASN A 79 -7.36 -7.15 -10.50
N SER A 80 -6.97 -8.34 -10.04
CA SER A 80 -6.41 -8.54 -8.71
C SER A 80 -4.99 -9.07 -8.78
N VAL A 81 -4.17 -8.62 -7.84
CA VAL A 81 -2.87 -9.20 -7.50
C VAL A 81 -2.88 -9.61 -6.04
N GLU A 82 -2.15 -10.68 -5.71
CA GLU A 82 -2.14 -11.25 -4.36
C GLU A 82 -0.73 -11.58 -3.87
N ARG A 83 -0.54 -11.52 -2.56
CA ARG A 83 0.68 -11.94 -1.88
C ARG A 83 0.33 -12.73 -0.63
N LEU A 84 1.00 -13.87 -0.47
CA LEU A 84 0.96 -14.64 0.76
C LEU A 84 1.98 -14.06 1.74
N LEU A 85 1.52 -13.78 2.96
CA LEU A 85 2.33 -13.41 4.10
C LEU A 85 2.31 -14.52 5.14
N THR A 86 3.44 -14.67 5.81
CA THR A 86 3.65 -15.63 6.91
C THR A 86 4.42 -14.96 8.03
N LYS A 87 4.59 -15.63 9.18
CA LYS A 87 5.43 -15.09 10.25
C LYS A 87 6.87 -14.81 9.81
N ALA A 88 7.43 -15.64 8.93
CA ALA A 88 8.79 -15.47 8.42
C ALA A 88 8.89 -14.33 7.39
N SER A 89 7.79 -13.99 6.72
CA SER A 89 7.70 -12.90 5.76
C SER A 89 6.40 -12.11 6.02
N PRO A 90 6.37 -11.27 7.07
CA PRO A 90 5.15 -10.60 7.52
C PRO A 90 4.84 -9.34 6.72
N SER A 91 5.66 -9.00 5.72
CA SER A 91 5.53 -7.80 4.91
C SER A 91 5.74 -8.11 3.43
N GLY A 92 5.20 -7.23 2.60
CA GLY A 92 5.27 -7.36 1.15
C GLY A 92 4.95 -6.04 0.45
N LYS A 93 5.00 -6.08 -0.87
CA LYS A 93 4.60 -4.95 -1.72
C LYS A 93 4.09 -5.38 -3.08
N PHE A 94 3.25 -4.54 -3.65
CA PHE A 94 2.86 -4.54 -5.04
C PHE A 94 3.50 -3.33 -5.71
N THR A 95 4.18 -3.52 -6.85
CA THR A 95 4.89 -2.46 -7.57
C THR A 95 4.41 -2.39 -9.01
N ASN A 96 4.74 -1.29 -9.70
CA ASN A 96 4.39 -1.09 -11.10
C ASN A 96 2.87 -1.21 -11.35
N LEU A 97 2.08 -0.67 -10.41
CA LEU A 97 0.64 -0.71 -10.48
C LEU A 97 0.11 0.23 -11.58
N THR A 98 -0.97 -0.18 -12.22
CA THR A 98 -1.73 0.71 -13.09
C THR A 98 -2.38 1.79 -12.23
N GLY A 99 -2.30 3.06 -12.62
CA GLY A 99 -2.92 4.13 -11.84
C GLY A 99 -4.43 3.94 -11.72
N SER A 100 -4.99 4.15 -10.54
CA SER A 100 -6.44 4.06 -10.27
C SER A 100 -6.78 4.71 -8.93
N ASP A 101 -7.93 5.35 -8.89
CA ASP A 101 -8.58 5.95 -7.72
C ASP A 101 -9.37 4.96 -6.85
N SER A 102 -9.47 3.69 -7.28
CA SER A 102 -10.43 2.73 -6.76
C SER A 102 -9.83 1.40 -6.33
N TYR A 103 -8.55 1.36 -5.96
CA TYR A 103 -7.97 0.13 -5.43
C TYR A 103 -8.63 -0.30 -4.12
N ILE A 104 -8.86 -1.61 -3.98
CA ILE A 104 -9.43 -2.25 -2.79
C ILE A 104 -8.36 -3.18 -2.23
N ILE A 105 -8.04 -3.02 -0.95
CA ILE A 105 -7.21 -3.99 -0.22
C ILE A 105 -8.12 -4.92 0.57
N ALA A 106 -7.87 -6.21 0.44
CA ALA A 106 -8.49 -7.24 1.25
C ALA A 106 -7.44 -8.12 1.92
N VAL A 107 -7.79 -8.67 3.07
CA VAL A 107 -7.05 -9.74 3.72
C VAL A 107 -7.91 -11.00 3.75
N LYS A 108 -7.29 -12.14 3.46
CA LYS A 108 -7.95 -13.44 3.41
C LYS A 108 -7.16 -14.45 4.25
N ASN A 109 -7.87 -15.18 5.09
CA ASN A 109 -7.29 -16.28 5.83
C ASN A 109 -7.32 -17.54 4.97
N ILE A 110 -6.17 -18.20 4.85
CA ILE A 110 -6.06 -19.48 4.14
C ILE A 110 -5.70 -20.64 5.09
N ASP A 111 -5.60 -20.38 6.39
CA ASP A 111 -5.46 -21.40 7.42
C ASP A 111 -6.81 -21.96 7.86
N ASN A 112 -6.80 -23.18 8.41
CA ASN A 112 -8.00 -23.81 8.97
C ASN A 112 -8.41 -23.28 10.37
N SER A 113 -7.63 -22.38 10.95
CA SER A 113 -7.88 -21.76 12.25
C SER A 113 -8.17 -20.28 12.09
N SER A 114 -8.92 -19.69 13.02
CA SER A 114 -9.17 -18.24 13.01
C SER A 114 -7.89 -17.43 13.23
N ARG A 115 -7.86 -16.23 12.63
CA ARG A 115 -6.71 -15.32 12.65
C ARG A 115 -7.16 -13.89 12.89
N LYS A 116 -6.54 -13.25 13.86
CA LYS A 116 -6.73 -11.83 14.16
C LYS A 116 -5.39 -11.11 14.17
N GLY A 117 -5.37 -9.88 13.67
CA GLY A 117 -4.16 -9.07 13.59
C GLY A 117 -4.44 -7.68 13.06
N THR A 118 -3.38 -6.96 12.72
CA THR A 118 -3.44 -5.61 12.16
C THR A 118 -2.71 -5.61 10.82
N LEU A 119 -3.39 -5.21 9.75
CA LEU A 119 -2.72 -4.86 8.50
C LEU A 119 -2.32 -3.39 8.56
N ASN A 120 -1.05 -3.10 8.36
CA ASN A 120 -0.51 -1.76 8.12
C ASN A 120 -0.14 -1.67 6.65
N PHE A 121 -0.47 -0.58 5.98
CA PHE A 121 -0.19 -0.42 4.56
C PHE A 121 0.11 1.03 4.22
N SER A 122 0.89 1.19 3.15
CA SER A 122 1.24 2.47 2.59
C SER A 122 1.16 2.43 1.07
N TRP A 123 0.97 3.58 0.43
CA TRP A 123 0.92 3.64 -1.03
C TRP A 123 1.39 4.99 -1.58
N THR A 124 1.90 4.96 -2.81
CA THR A 124 2.19 6.19 -3.56
C THR A 124 0.92 6.70 -4.24
N GLY A 125 0.41 7.83 -3.78
CA GLY A 125 -0.80 8.46 -4.30
C GLY A 125 -0.84 9.95 -4.01
N THR A 126 -1.74 10.66 -4.70
CA THR A 126 -2.03 12.07 -4.46
C THR A 126 -3.37 12.24 -3.74
N TRP A 127 -3.37 12.95 -2.60
CA TRP A 127 -4.59 13.41 -1.92
C TRP A 127 -5.13 14.66 -2.64
N GLY A 128 -6.35 14.61 -3.15
CA GLY A 128 -6.88 15.74 -3.91
C GLY A 128 -8.25 15.51 -4.54
N GLY A 129 -9.27 15.39 -3.70
CA GLY A 129 -10.66 15.43 -4.12
C GLY A 129 -11.59 14.87 -3.06
N PHE A 130 -11.87 15.64 -2.01
CA PHE A 130 -13.20 15.53 -1.40
C PHE A 130 -14.20 15.63 -2.56
N ILE A 131 -15.02 14.59 -2.73
CA ILE A 131 -16.24 14.69 -3.52
C ILE A 131 -17.07 15.79 -2.84
N ASN A 132 -17.30 16.89 -3.55
CA ASN A 132 -18.27 17.91 -3.18
C ASN A 132 -19.68 17.36 -3.43
#